data_AF-A0A7X2GZ59-F1
#
_entry.id   AF-A0A7X2GZ59-F1
#
_cell.length_a   1.000
_cell.length_b   1.000
_cell.length_c   1.000
_cell.angle_alpha   90.00
_cell.angle_beta   90.00
_cell.angle_gamma   90.00
#
_symmetry.space_group_name_H-M   'P 1'
#
loop_
_entity.id
_entity.type
_entity.pdbx_description
1 polymer ?
#
loop_
_entity_poly.entity_id
_entity_poly.type
_entity_poly.pdbx_seq_one_letter_code
_entity_poly.pdbx_strand_id
1 'polypeptide(L)'
;METNQQLRTTQSLTQHFEGTAADDAYYVKSTQDTIKEQANGGYDTVYSDVSYVLPTHVEALVLTGSANIYGSGNNSGNMLVGNEGKNRLNGGRGNDEIFGNHGNDVLNGGEGHDKLYGGTGNDVLNGQTGNDELYGGLGSDTYLFQANSGKDFLSDREGNNTVRFAAGVSPESIRIESLLDSDGNTGWVIHFDEQNALIIANQYLYGETLVNFGRGDGKDSLYLDLKSESETLHFTGDLTLSDLTLTTTTQGVWTTWLVGIKGSNDSVSIAQYEEGVLNFNDQPGTGVDRFTFENGQSYSAAEFSAALSQLEQNNAAVI
;
A
#
# COMPACT_ATOMS: atom_id res chain seq x y z
N MET A 1 -40.59 -2.76 43.95
CA MET A 1 -40.06 -2.91 42.59
C MET A 1 -40.15 -1.54 41.95
N GLU A 2 -39.15 -0.70 42.19
CA GLU A 2 -39.05 0.63 41.60
C GLU A 2 -37.76 0.67 40.78
N THR A 3 -37.97 0.98 39.51
CA THR A 3 -37.06 1.45 38.46
C THR A 3 -35.70 1.98 38.93
N ASN A 4 -34.65 1.20 38.64
CA ASN A 4 -33.25 1.62 38.70
C ASN A 4 -32.83 2.33 37.40
N GLN A 5 -33.69 3.24 36.92
CA GLN A 5 -33.41 4.17 35.84
C GLN A 5 -33.29 5.56 36.46
N GLN A 6 -32.08 5.91 36.93
CA GLN A 6 -31.56 7.28 36.91
C GLN A 6 -30.17 7.32 37.58
N LEU A 7 -29.23 8.00 36.92
CA LEU A 7 -27.86 8.37 37.33
C LEU A 7 -26.75 7.33 37.05
N ARG A 8 -26.45 7.11 35.77
CA ARG A 8 -25.10 6.73 35.31
C ARG A 8 -24.65 7.66 34.18
N THR A 9 -24.59 8.94 34.48
CA THR A 9 -23.90 9.91 33.64
C THR A 9 -22.72 10.42 34.48
N THR A 10 -21.52 10.33 33.90
CA THR A 10 -20.27 11.01 34.31
C THR A 10 -19.24 10.27 35.19
N GLN A 11 -19.21 8.93 35.24
CA GLN A 11 -17.97 8.20 35.59
C GLN A 11 -17.77 7.00 34.67
N SER A 12 -16.64 7.00 33.97
CA SER A 12 -16.07 5.85 33.26
C SER A 12 -15.63 4.83 34.31
N LEU A 13 -16.60 4.11 34.89
CA LEU A 13 -16.35 2.95 35.73
C LEU A 13 -15.86 1.84 34.82
N THR A 14 -14.76 1.20 35.19
CA THR A 14 -14.29 -0.03 34.56
C THR A 14 -15.37 -1.09 34.60
N GLN A 15 -15.71 -1.63 33.44
CA GLN A 15 -16.71 -2.67 33.24
C GLN A 15 -16.04 -4.01 32.90
N HIS A 16 -16.63 -5.09 33.40
CA HIS A 16 -16.24 -6.45 33.06
C HIS A 16 -17.45 -7.13 32.46
N PHE A 17 -17.38 -7.41 31.17
CA PHE A 17 -18.41 -8.09 30.40
C PHE A 17 -18.09 -9.58 30.31
N GLU A 18 -19.12 -10.41 30.42
CA GLU A 18 -19.06 -11.85 30.25
C GLU A 18 -20.14 -12.22 29.23
N GLY A 19 -19.74 -12.86 28.15
CA GLY A 19 -20.62 -13.22 27.05
C GLY A 19 -21.41 -14.49 27.26
N THR A 20 -22.34 -14.68 26.34
CA THR A 20 -23.24 -15.81 26.27
C THR A 20 -22.76 -16.81 25.22
N ALA A 21 -23.66 -17.59 24.65
CA ALA A 21 -23.38 -18.48 23.50
C ALA A 21 -24.18 -18.03 22.27
N ALA A 22 -24.61 -16.77 22.27
CA ALA A 22 -25.24 -16.09 21.15
C ALA A 22 -24.47 -14.80 20.86
N ASP A 23 -24.71 -14.23 19.68
CA ASP A 23 -24.13 -12.95 19.26
C ASP A 23 -24.39 -11.83 20.29
N ASP A 24 -23.31 -11.35 20.90
CA ASP A 24 -23.34 -10.32 21.93
C ASP A 24 -22.79 -8.97 21.41
N ALA A 25 -23.24 -7.88 22.05
CA ALA A 25 -22.83 -6.52 21.72
C ALA A 25 -22.34 -5.76 22.95
N TYR A 26 -21.09 -5.30 22.89
CA TYR A 26 -20.40 -4.62 23.98
C TYR A 26 -20.18 -3.14 23.68
N TYR A 27 -20.38 -2.28 24.67
CA TYR A 27 -20.13 -0.85 24.56
C TYR A 27 -19.01 -0.44 25.51
N VAL A 28 -17.81 -0.33 24.98
CA VAL A 28 -16.59 -0.02 25.72
C VAL A 28 -16.39 1.49 25.77
N LYS A 29 -16.23 2.03 26.98
CA LYS A 29 -16.04 3.47 27.25
C LYS A 29 -14.81 3.77 28.12
N SER A 30 -14.03 2.74 28.41
CA SER A 30 -12.78 2.82 29.15
C SER A 30 -11.79 1.84 28.56
N THR A 31 -10.53 2.24 28.46
CA THR A 31 -9.44 1.32 28.07
C THR A 31 -9.18 0.23 29.11
N GLN A 32 -9.82 0.32 30.28
CA GLN A 32 -9.76 -0.71 31.32
C GLN A 32 -10.91 -1.71 31.25
N ASP A 33 -11.93 -1.47 30.42
CA ASP A 33 -13.04 -2.42 30.26
C ASP A 33 -12.51 -3.75 29.71
N THR A 34 -13.04 -4.86 30.20
CA THR A 34 -12.65 -6.20 29.73
C THR A 34 -13.87 -6.98 29.24
N ILE A 35 -13.69 -7.75 28.18
CA ILE A 35 -14.70 -8.69 27.68
C ILE A 35 -14.13 -10.10 27.76
N LYS A 36 -14.93 -11.03 28.25
CA LYS A 36 -14.58 -12.45 28.26
C LYS A 36 -15.62 -13.26 27.53
N GLU A 37 -15.18 -13.87 26.43
CA GLU A 37 -15.99 -14.71 25.55
C GLU A 37 -15.61 -16.18 25.58
N GLN A 38 -16.59 -17.02 25.25
CA GLN A 38 -16.41 -18.45 25.07
C GLN A 38 -16.11 -18.78 23.60
N ALA A 39 -15.32 -19.83 23.38
CA ALA A 39 -15.12 -20.35 22.02
C ALA A 39 -16.46 -20.84 21.43
N ASN A 40 -16.76 -20.45 20.19
CA ASN A 40 -18.05 -20.68 19.53
C ASN A 40 -19.23 -19.96 20.21
N GLY A 41 -18.97 -18.78 20.80
CA GLY A 41 -19.95 -17.94 21.48
C GLY A 41 -20.97 -17.25 20.56
N GLY A 42 -20.74 -17.24 19.25
CA GLY A 42 -21.55 -16.46 18.32
C GLY A 42 -20.63 -15.59 17.46
N TYR A 43 -21.19 -14.51 16.91
CA TYR A 43 -20.46 -13.41 16.29
C TYR A 43 -20.60 -12.17 17.18
N ASP A 44 -19.54 -11.81 17.87
CA ASP A 44 -19.57 -10.80 18.93
C ASP A 44 -18.99 -9.46 18.47
N THR A 45 -19.67 -8.37 18.81
CA THR A 45 -19.32 -7.01 18.34
C THR A 45 -19.00 -6.06 19.49
N VAL A 46 -17.89 -5.35 19.38
CA VAL A 46 -17.49 -4.27 20.30
C VAL A 46 -17.69 -2.92 19.64
N TYR A 47 -18.51 -2.06 20.24
CA TYR A 47 -18.57 -0.64 19.94
C TYR A 47 -17.70 0.13 20.93
N SER A 48 -16.72 0.90 20.45
CA SER A 48 -15.78 1.62 21.31
C SER A 48 -15.65 3.09 20.94
N ASP A 49 -15.67 3.99 21.93
CA ASP A 49 -15.32 5.42 21.76
C ASP A 49 -13.88 5.72 22.28
N VAL A 50 -13.13 4.67 22.64
CA VAL A 50 -11.73 4.71 23.06
C VAL A 50 -10.91 3.74 22.20
N SER A 51 -9.57 3.81 22.30
CA SER A 51 -8.75 2.80 21.64
C SER A 51 -8.93 1.43 22.28
N TYR A 52 -9.02 0.37 21.48
CA TYR A 52 -9.34 -0.97 21.98
C TYR A 52 -8.68 -2.09 21.18
N VAL A 53 -8.42 -3.20 21.86
CA VAL A 53 -7.87 -4.45 21.29
C VAL A 53 -8.89 -5.53 21.56
N LEU A 54 -9.35 -6.23 20.54
CA LEU A 54 -10.28 -7.33 20.70
C LEU A 54 -9.63 -8.45 21.53
N PRO A 55 -10.29 -8.93 22.59
CA PRO A 55 -9.87 -10.16 23.24
C PRO A 55 -10.16 -11.35 22.32
N THR A 56 -9.67 -12.53 22.71
CA THR A 56 -9.94 -13.78 21.98
C THR A 56 -11.44 -14.09 21.93
N HIS A 57 -11.88 -14.70 20.83
CA HIS A 57 -13.28 -15.08 20.55
C HIS A 57 -14.23 -13.88 20.40
N VAL A 58 -13.72 -12.73 19.99
CA VAL A 58 -14.55 -11.59 19.59
C VAL A 58 -14.22 -11.28 18.13
N GLU A 59 -15.25 -11.11 17.31
CA GLU A 59 -15.12 -11.09 15.86
C GLU A 59 -15.11 -9.67 15.28
N ALA A 60 -15.78 -8.70 15.93
CA ALA A 60 -15.92 -7.35 15.37
C ALA A 60 -15.59 -6.21 16.33
N LEU A 61 -14.92 -5.18 15.80
CA LEU A 61 -14.70 -3.89 16.47
C LEU A 61 -15.24 -2.76 15.59
N VAL A 62 -16.10 -1.93 16.16
CA VAL A 62 -16.62 -0.70 15.56
C VAL A 62 -16.21 0.48 16.43
N LEU A 63 -15.29 1.29 15.92
CA LEU A 63 -14.93 2.55 16.54
C LEU A 63 -16.03 3.58 16.30
N THR A 64 -16.35 4.37 17.32
CA THR A 64 -17.45 5.34 17.28
C THR A 64 -16.93 6.75 17.57
N GLY A 65 -17.73 7.75 17.19
CA GLY A 65 -17.37 9.16 17.35
C GLY A 65 -16.39 9.64 16.28
N SER A 66 -15.56 10.63 16.64
CA SER A 66 -14.64 11.29 15.71
C SER A 66 -13.23 11.42 16.28
N ALA A 67 -12.92 10.66 17.32
CA ALA A 67 -11.61 10.67 17.94
C ALA A 67 -10.59 9.93 17.05
N ASN A 68 -9.35 10.39 17.05
CA ASN A 68 -8.23 9.69 16.40
C ASN A 68 -7.76 8.56 17.31
N ILE A 69 -8.33 7.36 17.13
CA ILE A 69 -8.12 6.22 18.02
C ILE A 69 -7.64 4.97 17.27
N TYR A 70 -7.06 4.04 18.03
CA TYR A 70 -6.53 2.77 17.54
C TYR A 70 -7.52 1.62 17.78
N GLY A 71 -7.62 0.71 16.81
CA GLY A 71 -8.35 -0.54 16.92
C GLY A 71 -7.46 -1.72 16.53
N SER A 72 -7.56 -2.83 17.25
CA SER A 72 -6.88 -4.08 16.90
C SER A 72 -7.81 -5.27 16.96
N GLY A 73 -7.70 -6.16 15.99
CA GLY A 73 -8.24 -7.52 16.07
C GLY A 73 -7.37 -8.42 16.96
N ASN A 74 -7.57 -9.72 16.80
CA ASN A 74 -6.95 -10.79 17.56
C ASN A 74 -6.25 -11.79 16.61
N ASN A 75 -6.32 -13.10 16.90
CA ASN A 75 -5.67 -14.15 16.09
C ASN A 75 -6.65 -14.88 15.15
N SER A 76 -7.90 -14.43 15.08
CA SER A 76 -8.97 -14.92 14.22
C SER A 76 -9.29 -13.84 13.17
N GLY A 77 -9.95 -14.23 12.08
CA GLY A 77 -10.46 -13.25 11.13
C GLY A 77 -11.49 -12.31 11.78
N ASN A 78 -11.21 -11.01 11.71
CA ASN A 78 -11.94 -9.95 12.37
C ASN A 78 -12.52 -8.93 11.39
N MET A 79 -13.64 -8.30 11.78
CA MET A 79 -14.16 -7.10 11.12
C MET A 79 -13.81 -5.86 11.94
N LEU A 80 -13.01 -4.96 11.40
CA LEU A 80 -12.63 -3.70 12.05
C LEU A 80 -13.22 -2.52 11.28
N VAL A 81 -13.96 -1.65 11.96
CA VAL A 81 -14.60 -0.48 11.37
C VAL A 81 -14.13 0.77 12.12
N GLY A 82 -13.49 1.69 11.39
CA GLY A 82 -13.06 3.01 11.85
C GLY A 82 -14.23 3.97 12.06
N ASN A 83 -13.91 5.16 12.55
CA ASN A 83 -14.84 6.23 12.87
C ASN A 83 -14.61 7.45 11.96
N GLU A 84 -15.04 8.64 12.37
CA GLU A 84 -14.83 9.87 11.57
C GLU A 84 -13.44 10.50 11.72
N GLY A 85 -12.62 9.94 12.61
CA GLY A 85 -11.30 10.44 12.96
C GLY A 85 -10.20 9.67 12.24
N LYS A 86 -8.96 10.12 12.42
CA LYS A 86 -7.78 9.43 11.89
C LYS A 86 -7.49 8.19 12.72
N ASN A 87 -7.82 7.02 12.21
CA ASN A 87 -7.66 5.76 12.90
C ASN A 87 -6.37 5.04 12.53
N ARG A 88 -5.94 4.19 13.44
CA ARG A 88 -4.94 3.16 13.17
C ARG A 88 -5.61 1.81 13.43
N LEU A 89 -5.80 1.01 12.39
CA LEU A 89 -6.45 -0.29 12.49
C LEU A 89 -5.42 -1.39 12.18
N ASN A 90 -5.45 -2.46 12.96
CA ASN A 90 -4.57 -3.62 12.80
C ASN A 90 -5.38 -4.91 12.93
N GLY A 91 -5.53 -5.66 11.85
CA GLY A 91 -6.28 -6.92 11.81
C GLY A 91 -5.68 -7.96 12.75
N GLY A 92 -4.38 -8.22 12.60
CA GLY A 92 -3.65 -9.14 13.46
C GLY A 92 -3.27 -10.41 12.72
N ARG A 93 -3.84 -11.54 13.09
CA ARG A 93 -3.73 -12.77 12.29
C ARG A 93 -5.14 -13.22 11.90
N GLY A 94 -5.24 -13.96 10.82
CA GLY A 94 -6.52 -14.40 10.29
C GLY A 94 -6.86 -13.61 9.03
N ASN A 95 -8.00 -13.92 8.42
CA ASN A 95 -8.45 -13.18 7.24
C ASN A 95 -9.38 -12.06 7.73
N ASP A 96 -8.86 -10.84 7.74
CA ASP A 96 -9.49 -9.68 8.32
C ASP A 96 -10.19 -8.81 7.26
N GLU A 97 -11.25 -8.11 7.67
CA GLU A 97 -11.92 -7.10 6.86
C GLU A 97 -11.89 -5.76 7.62
N ILE A 98 -11.18 -4.78 7.06
CA ILE A 98 -10.83 -3.52 7.72
C ILE A 98 -11.36 -2.34 6.92
N PHE A 99 -12.16 -1.50 7.55
CA PHE A 99 -12.74 -0.29 6.96
C PHE A 99 -12.24 0.95 7.73
N GLY A 100 -11.52 1.86 7.07
CA GLY A 100 -11.09 3.14 7.66
C GLY A 100 -12.24 4.14 7.83
N ASN A 101 -13.18 4.13 6.87
CA ASN A 101 -14.31 5.06 6.75
C ASN A 101 -13.89 6.48 6.38
N HIS A 102 -13.80 7.38 7.35
CA HIS A 102 -13.53 8.79 7.11
C HIS A 102 -12.29 9.18 7.91
N GLY A 103 -11.35 9.87 7.29
CA GLY A 103 -10.14 10.29 8.00
C GLY A 103 -8.91 10.05 7.14
N ASN A 104 -7.74 10.25 7.72
CA ASN A 104 -6.51 9.80 7.08
C ASN A 104 -6.02 8.65 7.92
N ASP A 105 -6.34 7.44 7.48
CA ASP A 105 -6.23 6.23 8.27
C ASP A 105 -4.95 5.46 7.97
N VAL A 106 -4.58 4.59 8.92
CA VAL A 106 -3.50 3.62 8.72
C VAL A 106 -4.06 2.24 8.95
N LEU A 107 -4.20 1.46 7.89
CA LEU A 107 -4.78 0.12 7.89
C LEU A 107 -3.67 -0.91 7.72
N ASN A 108 -3.57 -1.85 8.66
CA ASN A 108 -2.67 -2.98 8.59
C ASN A 108 -3.49 -4.27 8.64
N GLY A 109 -3.37 -5.12 7.61
CA GLY A 109 -4.02 -6.43 7.56
C GLY A 109 -3.40 -7.36 8.60
N GLY A 110 -2.16 -7.76 8.34
CA GLY A 110 -1.38 -8.60 9.26
C GLY A 110 -0.99 -9.91 8.60
N GLU A 111 -1.23 -11.02 9.28
CA GLU A 111 -1.06 -12.34 8.68
C GLU A 111 -2.39 -12.89 8.18
N GLY A 112 -2.55 -13.13 6.88
CA GLY A 112 -3.74 -13.79 6.35
C GLY A 112 -4.16 -13.23 5.00
N HIS A 113 -5.38 -13.54 4.57
CA HIS A 113 -5.96 -12.97 3.35
C HIS A 113 -6.91 -11.86 3.72
N ASP A 114 -6.41 -10.63 3.71
CA ASP A 114 -7.11 -9.48 4.29
C ASP A 114 -7.78 -8.62 3.22
N LYS A 115 -8.80 -7.88 3.63
CA LYS A 115 -9.48 -6.87 2.82
C LYS A 115 -9.41 -5.52 3.52
N LEU A 116 -8.74 -4.55 2.90
CA LEU A 116 -8.56 -3.21 3.46
C LEU A 116 -9.28 -2.19 2.58
N TYR A 117 -10.17 -1.42 3.20
CA TYR A 117 -10.93 -0.34 2.58
C TYR A 117 -10.58 0.98 3.29
N GLY A 118 -9.80 1.86 2.65
CA GLY A 118 -9.41 3.17 3.20
C GLY A 118 -10.64 4.04 3.47
N GLY A 119 -11.42 4.30 2.43
CA GLY A 119 -12.66 5.06 2.53
C GLY A 119 -12.47 6.46 1.96
N THR A 120 -12.61 7.50 2.77
CA THR A 120 -12.36 8.88 2.34
C THR A 120 -11.21 9.50 3.13
N GLY A 121 -10.35 10.21 2.42
CA GLY A 121 -9.19 10.92 2.95
C GLY A 121 -7.91 10.29 2.41
N ASN A 122 -6.76 10.67 2.97
CA ASN A 122 -5.49 10.17 2.46
C ASN A 122 -4.99 9.05 3.36
N ASP A 123 -5.17 7.81 2.93
CA ASP A 123 -4.99 6.62 3.74
C ASP A 123 -3.66 5.91 3.47
N VAL A 124 -3.22 5.11 4.44
CA VAL A 124 -2.06 4.22 4.31
C VAL A 124 -2.52 2.79 4.49
N LEU A 125 -2.44 1.98 3.43
CA LEU A 125 -2.89 0.59 3.43
C LEU A 125 -1.67 -0.35 3.35
N ASN A 126 -1.61 -1.33 4.24
CA ASN A 126 -0.55 -2.34 4.29
C ASN A 126 -1.17 -3.71 4.58
N GLY A 127 -1.32 -4.55 3.55
CA GLY A 127 -1.81 -5.91 3.71
C GLY A 127 -0.91 -6.77 4.62
N GLN A 128 0.39 -6.48 4.59
CA GLN A 128 1.45 -7.26 5.23
C GLN A 128 1.63 -8.61 4.57
N THR A 129 1.40 -9.75 5.21
CA THR A 129 1.71 -11.07 4.63
C THR A 129 0.45 -11.83 4.27
N GLY A 130 0.36 -12.29 3.02
CA GLY A 130 -0.70 -13.17 2.55
C GLY A 130 -1.14 -12.78 1.15
N ASN A 131 -2.41 -12.92 0.80
CA ASN A 131 -2.84 -12.38 -0.50
C ASN A 131 -4.02 -11.48 -0.20
N ASP A 132 -3.77 -10.18 -0.26
CA ASP A 132 -4.67 -9.17 0.28
C ASP A 132 -5.39 -8.40 -0.82
N GLU A 133 -6.54 -7.82 -0.50
CA GLU A 133 -7.27 -6.90 -1.36
C GLU A 133 -7.25 -5.49 -0.75
N LEU A 134 -6.63 -4.53 -1.44
CA LEU A 134 -6.43 -3.16 -0.99
C LEU A 134 -7.25 -2.19 -1.85
N TYR A 135 -8.17 -1.48 -1.21
CA TYR A 135 -9.06 -0.49 -1.80
C TYR A 135 -8.84 0.85 -1.08
N GLY A 136 -8.18 1.83 -1.69
CA GLY A 136 -7.90 3.11 -1.03
C GLY A 136 -9.16 3.98 -0.92
N GLY A 137 -9.86 4.18 -2.02
CA GLY A 137 -11.14 4.87 -2.05
C GLY A 137 -11.03 6.28 -2.61
N LEU A 138 -11.48 7.28 -1.85
CA LEU A 138 -11.40 8.69 -2.22
C LEU A 138 -10.23 9.35 -1.51
N GLY A 139 -9.31 9.94 -2.26
CA GLY A 139 -8.20 10.71 -1.70
C GLY A 139 -6.88 10.25 -2.31
N SER A 140 -5.76 10.72 -1.78
CA SER A 140 -4.44 10.32 -2.27
C SER A 140 -3.83 9.33 -1.29
N ASP A 141 -3.87 8.07 -1.66
CA ASP A 141 -3.57 6.95 -0.76
C ASP A 141 -2.15 6.42 -0.95
N THR A 142 -1.64 5.72 0.06
CA THR A 142 -0.34 5.07 0.04
C THR A 142 -0.45 3.59 0.36
N TYR A 143 0.00 2.73 -0.56
CA TYR A 143 0.01 1.28 -0.39
C TYR A 143 1.41 0.80 -0.09
N LEU A 144 1.58 0.06 0.99
CA LEU A 144 2.87 -0.43 1.46
C LEU A 144 3.01 -1.92 1.15
N PHE A 145 4.11 -2.26 0.50
CA PHE A 145 4.49 -3.65 0.24
C PHE A 145 5.87 -3.94 0.79
N GLN A 146 6.10 -5.18 1.21
CA GLN A 146 7.37 -5.63 1.75
C GLN A 146 7.71 -7.02 1.19
N ALA A 147 8.93 -7.50 1.47
CA ALA A 147 9.28 -8.86 1.08
C ALA A 147 8.34 -9.87 1.76
N ASN A 148 7.87 -10.86 1.01
CA ASN A 148 6.87 -11.84 1.46
C ASN A 148 5.47 -11.26 1.70
N SER A 149 5.13 -10.14 1.05
CA SER A 149 3.76 -9.65 1.11
C SER A 149 2.75 -10.58 0.48
N GLY A 150 3.18 -11.40 -0.48
CA GLY A 150 2.35 -12.31 -1.25
C GLY A 150 1.75 -11.66 -2.48
N LYS A 151 0.57 -12.14 -2.91
CA LYS A 151 -0.06 -11.75 -4.16
C LYS A 151 -1.25 -10.85 -3.90
N ASP A 152 -0.99 -9.56 -3.87
CA ASP A 152 -1.97 -8.58 -3.47
C ASP A 152 -2.70 -7.99 -4.67
N PHE A 153 -3.96 -7.64 -4.47
CA PHE A 153 -4.81 -6.97 -5.42
C PHE A 153 -5.03 -5.54 -4.97
N LEU A 154 -4.79 -4.58 -5.84
CA LEU A 154 -5.04 -3.17 -5.57
C LEU A 154 -6.06 -2.63 -6.56
N SER A 155 -7.11 -2.03 -6.02
CA SER A 155 -8.12 -1.31 -6.79
C SER A 155 -8.36 0.06 -6.18
N ASP A 156 -7.93 1.10 -6.89
CA ASP A 156 -8.25 2.47 -6.56
C ASP A 156 -8.89 3.20 -7.74
N ARG A 157 -9.59 4.31 -7.50
CA ARG A 157 -10.38 5.02 -8.52
C ARG A 157 -10.11 6.52 -8.58
N GLU A 158 -9.57 7.13 -7.53
CA GLU A 158 -9.43 8.60 -7.45
C GLU A 158 -8.12 9.02 -6.76
N GLY A 159 -7.71 10.28 -6.99
CA GLY A 159 -6.55 10.90 -6.36
C GLY A 159 -5.16 10.43 -6.84
N ASN A 160 -4.12 11.01 -6.21
CA ASN A 160 -2.73 10.80 -6.57
C ASN A 160 -2.12 9.72 -5.66
N ASN A 161 -2.36 8.47 -6.05
CA ASN A 161 -2.04 7.30 -5.24
C ASN A 161 -0.56 6.89 -5.35
N THR A 162 0.00 6.41 -4.26
CA THR A 162 1.43 6.05 -4.10
C THR A 162 1.55 4.57 -3.75
N VAL A 163 2.22 3.77 -4.58
CA VAL A 163 2.68 2.44 -4.16
C VAL A 163 4.12 2.56 -3.66
N ARG A 164 4.41 2.10 -2.43
CA ARG A 164 5.74 2.16 -1.80
C ARG A 164 6.20 0.77 -1.36
N PHE A 165 7.35 0.35 -1.83
CA PHE A 165 8.02 -0.86 -1.37
C PHE A 165 8.94 -0.55 -0.17
N ALA A 166 8.85 -1.35 0.90
CA ALA A 166 9.67 -1.24 2.09
C ALA A 166 11.01 -1.98 1.92
N ALA A 167 11.91 -1.81 2.90
CA ALA A 167 13.21 -2.46 2.91
C ALA A 167 13.09 -3.99 2.76
N GLY A 168 13.89 -4.56 1.86
CA GLY A 168 13.94 -6.01 1.63
C GLY A 168 13.37 -6.45 0.28
N VAL A 169 12.55 -5.63 -0.37
CA VAL A 169 12.25 -5.82 -1.79
C VAL A 169 13.42 -5.26 -2.58
N SER A 170 14.20 -6.14 -3.22
CA SER A 170 15.28 -5.71 -4.11
C SER A 170 14.65 -5.10 -5.35
N PRO A 171 14.98 -3.87 -5.76
CA PRO A 171 14.46 -3.34 -7.00
C PRO A 171 14.72 -4.22 -8.24
N GLU A 172 15.79 -5.02 -8.22
CA GLU A 172 16.13 -6.00 -9.27
C GLU A 172 15.07 -7.09 -9.44
N SER A 173 14.26 -7.33 -8.41
CA SER A 173 13.15 -8.28 -8.45
C SER A 173 11.89 -7.69 -9.07
N ILE A 174 11.85 -6.37 -9.27
CA ILE A 174 10.67 -5.68 -9.77
C ILE A 174 10.54 -5.88 -11.27
N ARG A 175 9.46 -6.53 -11.70
CA ARG A 175 9.09 -6.70 -13.11
C ARG A 175 7.64 -6.30 -13.30
N ILE A 176 7.36 -5.54 -14.35
CA ILE A 176 6.00 -5.08 -14.65
C ILE A 176 5.54 -5.78 -15.92
N GLU A 177 4.43 -6.49 -15.83
CA GLU A 177 3.79 -7.16 -16.97
C GLU A 177 2.41 -6.53 -17.21
N SER A 178 2.06 -6.26 -18.46
CA SER A 178 0.70 -5.85 -18.82
C SER A 178 -0.25 -7.03 -18.66
N LEU A 179 -1.35 -6.84 -17.93
CA LEU A 179 -2.44 -7.79 -17.85
C LEU A 179 -3.50 -7.43 -18.91
N LEU A 180 -3.90 -8.42 -19.69
CA LEU A 180 -5.13 -8.38 -20.49
C LEU A 180 -5.94 -9.62 -20.11
N ASP A 181 -7.05 -9.42 -19.41
CA ASP A 181 -7.89 -10.55 -19.03
C ASP A 181 -8.79 -11.02 -20.20
N SER A 182 -9.46 -12.16 -20.01
CA SER A 182 -10.35 -12.75 -21.01
C SER A 182 -11.54 -11.88 -21.37
N ASP A 183 -11.87 -10.90 -20.53
CA ASP A 183 -12.98 -9.96 -20.70
C ASP A 183 -12.53 -8.66 -21.38
N GLY A 184 -11.23 -8.55 -21.70
CA GLY A 184 -10.63 -7.39 -22.35
C GLY A 184 -10.26 -6.27 -21.40
N ASN A 185 -10.32 -6.49 -20.07
CA ASN A 185 -9.84 -5.51 -19.11
C ASN A 185 -8.31 -5.50 -19.13
N THR A 186 -7.77 -4.29 -19.03
CA THR A 186 -6.33 -4.09 -18.92
C THR A 186 -5.92 -4.07 -17.46
N GLY A 187 -4.63 -4.16 -17.17
CA GLY A 187 -4.09 -4.04 -15.83
C GLY A 187 -2.58 -4.19 -15.87
N TRP A 188 -1.99 -4.24 -14.69
CA TRP A 188 -0.56 -4.45 -14.53
C TRP A 188 -0.32 -5.46 -13.43
N VAL A 189 0.68 -6.29 -13.62
CA VAL A 189 1.22 -7.14 -12.55
C VAL A 189 2.63 -6.67 -12.27
N ILE A 190 2.85 -6.14 -11.07
CA ILE A 190 4.16 -5.75 -10.57
C ILE A 190 4.67 -6.91 -9.74
N HIS A 191 5.48 -7.78 -10.33
CA HIS A 191 6.22 -8.80 -9.61
C HIS A 191 7.30 -8.12 -8.79
N PHE A 192 7.52 -8.58 -7.57
CA PHE A 192 8.62 -8.11 -6.71
C PHE A 192 9.34 -9.27 -5.98
N ASP A 193 9.02 -10.51 -6.33
CA ASP A 193 9.90 -11.68 -6.39
C ASP A 193 9.19 -12.85 -7.10
N GLU A 194 9.71 -14.08 -7.00
CA GLU A 194 9.13 -15.27 -7.64
C GLU A 194 7.73 -15.64 -7.11
N GLN A 195 7.39 -15.23 -5.88
CA GLN A 195 6.14 -15.60 -5.21
C GLN A 195 5.20 -14.42 -5.04
N ASN A 196 5.73 -13.21 -5.01
CA ASN A 196 5.01 -12.00 -4.66
C ASN A 196 4.78 -11.09 -5.86
N ALA A 197 3.55 -10.60 -5.96
CA ALA A 197 3.11 -9.75 -7.06
C ALA A 197 1.98 -8.83 -6.62
N LEU A 198 2.02 -7.58 -7.08
CA LEU A 198 0.92 -6.63 -6.95
C LEU A 198 0.16 -6.59 -8.26
N ILE A 199 -1.12 -6.97 -8.22
CA ILE A 199 -2.03 -6.91 -9.36
C ILE A 199 -2.82 -5.61 -9.26
N ILE A 200 -2.61 -4.73 -10.23
CA ILE A 200 -3.37 -3.49 -10.42
C ILE A 200 -4.33 -3.75 -11.57
N ALA A 201 -5.55 -4.20 -11.28
CA ALA A 201 -6.54 -4.44 -12.32
C ALA A 201 -7.23 -3.13 -12.71
N ASN A 202 -7.12 -2.75 -13.97
CA ASN A 202 -7.76 -1.56 -14.52
C ASN A 202 -9.22 -1.86 -14.84
N GLN A 203 -10.05 -2.00 -13.80
CA GLN A 203 -11.49 -2.00 -14.04
C GLN A 203 -12.01 -0.58 -14.23
N TYR A 204 -11.54 0.46 -13.52
CA TYR A 204 -12.06 1.83 -13.67
C TYR A 204 -11.11 2.92 -13.14
N LEU A 205 -9.81 2.90 -13.48
CA LEU A 205 -8.89 3.98 -13.09
C LEU A 205 -9.12 5.23 -13.95
N TYR A 206 -10.04 6.10 -13.49
CA TYR A 206 -10.22 7.45 -14.02
C TYR A 206 -9.12 8.44 -13.55
N GLY A 207 -8.07 7.96 -12.87
CA GLY A 207 -6.90 8.74 -12.39
C GLY A 207 -5.53 8.18 -12.81
N GLU A 208 -4.46 8.86 -12.40
CA GLU A 208 -3.06 8.44 -12.54
C GLU A 208 -2.69 7.51 -11.37
N THR A 209 -2.36 6.24 -11.64
CA THR A 209 -1.77 5.37 -10.60
C THR A 209 -0.26 5.61 -10.59
N LEU A 210 0.22 6.30 -9.56
CA LEU A 210 1.64 6.61 -9.43
C LEU A 210 2.29 5.50 -8.60
N VAL A 211 3.02 4.60 -9.26
CA VAL A 211 3.93 3.71 -8.53
C VAL A 211 5.14 4.54 -8.16
N ASN A 212 5.41 4.72 -6.86
CA ASN A 212 6.38 5.69 -6.39
C ASN A 212 7.58 5.00 -5.74
N PHE A 213 8.76 5.20 -6.33
CA PHE A 213 10.03 4.78 -5.76
C PHE A 213 10.81 6.04 -5.36
N GLY A 214 11.15 6.20 -4.08
CA GLY A 214 11.68 7.47 -3.58
C GLY A 214 12.42 7.32 -2.27
N ARG A 215 13.32 8.26 -1.94
CA ARG A 215 14.31 8.23 -0.83
C ARG A 215 13.73 8.07 0.59
N GLY A 216 12.42 7.90 0.73
CA GLY A 216 11.72 7.82 2.02
C GLY A 216 11.56 9.15 2.74
N ASP A 217 11.92 10.28 2.10
CA ASP A 217 11.78 11.64 2.64
C ASP A 217 10.44 12.32 2.29
N GLY A 218 9.64 11.68 1.43
CA GLY A 218 8.31 12.14 1.03
C GLY A 218 8.32 13.33 0.06
N LYS A 219 9.48 13.68 -0.52
CA LYS A 219 9.59 14.75 -1.53
C LYS A 219 9.92 14.20 -2.90
N ASP A 220 10.74 13.16 -2.94
CA ASP A 220 11.30 12.62 -4.16
C ASP A 220 10.60 11.32 -4.53
N SER A 221 10.17 11.22 -5.77
CA SER A 221 9.36 10.12 -6.26
C SER A 221 9.69 9.81 -7.70
N LEU A 222 9.51 8.55 -8.08
CA LEU A 222 9.68 8.11 -9.44
C LEU A 222 8.37 7.45 -9.88
N TYR A 223 7.69 7.98 -10.90
CA TYR A 223 6.43 7.42 -11.39
C TYR A 223 6.44 7.15 -12.89
N LEU A 224 5.74 6.09 -13.29
CA LEU A 224 5.61 5.67 -14.69
C LEU A 224 4.26 6.13 -15.25
N ASP A 225 4.28 7.08 -16.18
CA ASP A 225 3.13 7.44 -17.03
C ASP A 225 3.15 6.59 -18.30
N LEU A 226 2.41 5.49 -18.27
CA LEU A 226 2.22 4.60 -19.42
C LEU A 226 0.93 4.93 -20.21
N LYS A 227 0.23 6.04 -19.88
CA LYS A 227 -0.97 6.48 -20.60
C LYS A 227 -0.65 7.50 -21.70
N SER A 228 0.48 8.21 -21.62
CA SER A 228 0.92 9.09 -22.69
C SER A 228 1.47 8.32 -23.89
N GLU A 229 1.33 8.89 -25.11
CA GLU A 229 1.98 8.39 -26.34
C GLU A 229 3.51 8.31 -26.24
N SER A 230 4.08 8.72 -25.11
CA SER A 230 5.51 8.86 -24.86
C SER A 230 6.00 8.07 -23.66
N GLU A 231 5.17 7.20 -23.06
CA GLU A 231 5.54 6.21 -22.03
C GLU A 231 6.65 6.72 -21.10
N THR A 232 6.31 7.66 -20.22
CA THR A 232 7.30 8.52 -19.54
C THR A 232 7.56 8.08 -18.11
N LEU A 233 8.84 8.00 -17.74
CA LEU A 233 9.29 7.89 -16.35
C LEU A 233 9.57 9.28 -15.79
N HIS A 234 8.81 9.68 -14.78
CA HIS A 234 8.87 10.98 -14.16
C HIS A 234 9.58 10.94 -12.81
N PHE A 235 10.57 11.80 -12.63
CA PHE A 235 11.26 12.08 -11.38
C PHE A 235 10.70 13.35 -10.77
N THR A 236 10.23 13.28 -9.53
CA THR A 236 9.66 14.42 -8.80
C THR A 236 10.58 14.90 -7.68
N GLY A 237 10.17 15.98 -7.03
CA GLY A 237 10.85 16.59 -5.92
C GLY A 237 12.04 17.43 -6.37
N ASP A 238 13.15 17.27 -5.66
CA ASP A 238 14.41 17.92 -6.01
C ASP A 238 15.40 16.98 -6.70
N LEU A 239 14.95 15.79 -7.12
CA LEU A 239 15.75 14.85 -7.90
C LEU A 239 16.31 15.51 -9.16
N THR A 240 17.60 15.27 -9.38
CA THR A 240 18.31 15.62 -10.60
C THR A 240 18.99 14.39 -11.17
N LEU A 241 19.48 14.50 -12.41
CA LEU A 241 20.28 13.44 -13.03
C LEU A 241 21.49 13.01 -12.15
N SER A 242 22.02 13.92 -11.31
CA SER A 242 23.16 13.63 -10.45
C SER A 242 22.80 12.76 -9.24
N ASP A 243 21.52 12.71 -8.86
CA ASP A 243 21.00 11.87 -7.78
C ASP A 243 20.72 10.44 -8.24
N LEU A 244 20.83 10.15 -9.54
CA LEU A 244 20.48 8.87 -10.12
C LEU A 244 21.71 7.99 -10.42
N THR A 245 21.46 6.69 -10.49
CA THR A 245 22.36 5.64 -10.94
C THR A 245 21.67 4.84 -12.03
N LEU A 246 22.43 4.32 -12.98
CA LEU A 246 21.94 3.40 -14.00
C LEU A 246 22.82 2.17 -13.94
N THR A 247 22.27 1.07 -13.44
CA THR A 247 22.97 -0.21 -13.40
C THR A 247 22.33 -1.19 -14.37
N THR A 248 23.13 -2.18 -14.78
CA THR A 248 22.63 -3.29 -15.58
C THR A 248 22.89 -4.61 -14.89
N THR A 249 21.92 -5.51 -14.97
CA THR A 249 22.05 -6.88 -14.49
C THR A 249 21.77 -7.82 -15.66
N THR A 250 22.70 -8.73 -15.92
CA THR A 250 22.54 -9.71 -17.01
C THR A 250 22.29 -11.10 -16.43
N GLN A 251 21.20 -11.76 -16.85
CA GLN A 251 20.91 -13.15 -16.55
C GLN A 251 20.67 -13.93 -17.85
N GLY A 252 21.65 -14.76 -18.22
CA GLY A 252 21.62 -15.46 -19.50
C GLY A 252 21.69 -14.48 -20.67
N VAL A 253 20.69 -14.50 -21.54
CA VAL A 253 20.55 -13.56 -22.66
C VAL A 253 19.87 -12.25 -22.26
N TRP A 254 19.25 -12.21 -21.08
CA TRP A 254 18.46 -11.07 -20.61
C TRP A 254 19.35 -10.03 -19.94
N THR A 255 19.21 -8.76 -20.34
CA THR A 255 19.80 -7.62 -19.64
C THR A 255 18.70 -6.72 -19.13
N THR A 256 18.73 -6.42 -17.83
CA THR A 256 17.82 -5.49 -17.15
C THR A 256 18.55 -4.20 -16.85
N TRP A 257 17.91 -3.07 -17.14
CA TRP A 257 18.41 -1.74 -16.79
C TRP A 257 17.63 -1.19 -15.59
N LEU A 258 18.37 -0.71 -14.60
CA LEU A 258 17.87 -0.27 -13.31
C LEU A 258 18.22 1.20 -13.11
N VAL A 259 17.22 2.06 -12.94
CA VAL A 259 17.42 3.44 -12.52
C VAL A 259 17.26 3.50 -11.01
N GLY A 260 18.36 3.69 -10.28
CA GLY A 260 18.36 3.80 -8.82
C GLY A 260 18.58 5.22 -8.32
N ILE A 261 18.10 5.53 -7.12
CA ILE A 261 18.39 6.80 -6.46
C ILE A 261 19.59 6.61 -5.52
N LYS A 262 20.60 7.47 -5.64
CA LYS A 262 21.82 7.41 -4.82
C LYS A 262 21.48 7.58 -3.34
N GLY A 263 22.03 6.68 -2.53
CA GLY A 263 21.85 6.73 -1.08
C GLY A 263 20.51 6.16 -0.60
N SER A 264 19.69 5.60 -1.48
CA SER A 264 18.53 4.80 -1.11
C SER A 264 18.61 3.38 -1.71
N ASN A 265 17.72 2.50 -1.28
CA ASN A 265 17.56 1.17 -1.87
C ASN A 265 16.47 1.18 -2.95
N ASP A 266 16.02 2.36 -3.38
CA ASP A 266 14.92 2.50 -4.33
C ASP A 266 15.47 2.50 -5.75
N SER A 267 14.87 1.69 -6.61
CA SER A 267 15.15 1.72 -8.04
C SER A 267 13.93 1.29 -8.84
N VAL A 268 13.91 1.67 -10.11
CA VAL A 268 12.91 1.21 -11.09
C VAL A 268 13.61 0.44 -12.18
N SER A 269 13.13 -0.78 -12.39
CA SER A 269 13.45 -1.59 -13.57
C SER A 269 12.70 -1.04 -14.77
N ILE A 270 13.41 -0.60 -15.80
CA ILE A 270 12.82 0.10 -16.95
C ILE A 270 12.89 -0.69 -18.27
N ALA A 271 13.62 -1.81 -18.31
CA ALA A 271 13.71 -2.67 -19.49
C ALA A 271 14.23 -4.07 -19.13
N GLN A 272 13.75 -5.11 -19.82
CA GLN A 272 14.28 -6.48 -19.82
C GLN A 272 14.39 -6.96 -21.28
N TYR A 273 15.60 -7.28 -21.77
CA TYR A 273 15.80 -7.60 -23.20
C TYR A 273 16.80 -8.73 -23.49
N GLU A 274 16.56 -9.50 -24.56
CA GLU A 274 17.38 -10.58 -25.12
C GLU A 274 18.24 -10.06 -26.29
N GLU A 275 19.57 -10.27 -26.27
CA GLU A 275 20.56 -9.88 -27.33
C GLU A 275 21.19 -8.46 -27.32
N GLY A 276 21.35 -7.83 -26.15
CA GLY A 276 22.46 -6.88 -25.92
C GLY A 276 22.44 -5.51 -26.65
N VAL A 277 21.31 -5.08 -27.21
CA VAL A 277 21.09 -3.69 -27.67
C VAL A 277 19.96 -3.06 -26.84
N LEU A 278 20.20 -1.84 -26.36
CA LEU A 278 19.24 -1.00 -25.62
C LEU A 278 18.10 -0.59 -26.56
N ASN A 279 17.02 -1.37 -26.64
CA ASN A 279 15.80 -0.98 -27.35
C ASN A 279 14.78 -0.43 -26.35
N PHE A 280 14.81 0.89 -26.18
CA PHE A 280 13.54 1.58 -25.96
C PHE A 280 12.88 1.62 -27.33
N ASN A 281 11.65 1.11 -27.45
CA ASN A 281 10.86 1.06 -28.68
C ASN A 281 11.09 -0.16 -29.60
N ASP A 282 10.08 -1.03 -29.68
CA ASP A 282 9.71 -1.63 -30.97
C ASP A 282 8.18 -1.62 -31.23
N GLN A 283 7.32 -1.34 -30.24
CA GLN A 283 5.87 -1.12 -30.41
C GLN A 283 5.29 -0.27 -29.25
N PRO A 284 4.13 0.39 -29.41
CA PRO A 284 3.35 0.92 -28.28
C PRO A 284 3.12 -0.16 -27.21
N GLY A 285 3.39 0.17 -25.95
CA GLY A 285 3.25 -0.70 -24.78
C GLY A 285 4.48 -1.53 -24.42
N THR A 286 5.69 -1.15 -24.86
CA THR A 286 6.91 -2.00 -24.70
C THR A 286 8.00 -1.44 -23.79
N GLY A 287 7.85 -0.25 -23.18
CA GLY A 287 8.83 0.24 -22.22
C GLY A 287 8.65 1.70 -21.77
N VAL A 288 9.76 2.36 -21.45
CA VAL A 288 9.81 3.80 -21.12
C VAL A 288 10.49 4.57 -22.26
N ASP A 289 9.76 5.42 -22.97
CA ASP A 289 10.30 6.20 -24.09
C ASP A 289 10.94 7.53 -23.65
N ARG A 290 10.52 8.06 -22.49
CA ARG A 290 10.99 9.36 -22.00
C ARG A 290 11.27 9.36 -20.50
N PHE A 291 12.19 10.23 -20.11
CA PHE A 291 12.56 10.51 -18.73
C PHE A 291 12.33 12.00 -18.48
N THR A 292 11.56 12.37 -17.47
CA THR A 292 11.19 13.77 -17.18
C THR A 292 11.43 14.09 -15.71
N PHE A 293 11.96 15.27 -15.43
CA PHE A 293 12.13 15.79 -14.08
C PHE A 293 11.08 16.87 -13.81
N GLU A 294 10.67 17.04 -12.56
CA GLU A 294 9.68 18.06 -12.16
C GLU A 294 10.12 19.49 -12.51
N ASN A 295 11.43 19.73 -12.59
CA ASN A 295 11.99 21.00 -13.07
C ASN A 295 11.81 21.25 -14.59
N GLY A 296 11.15 20.33 -15.32
CA GLY A 296 10.86 20.40 -16.74
C GLY A 296 11.96 19.84 -17.65
N GLN A 297 13.08 19.34 -17.10
CA GLN A 297 14.09 18.65 -17.90
C GLN A 297 13.53 17.33 -18.42
N SER A 298 13.77 17.01 -19.69
CA SER A 298 13.31 15.77 -20.28
C SER A 298 14.32 15.21 -21.26
N TYR A 299 14.43 13.89 -21.28
CA TYR A 299 15.37 13.13 -22.07
C TYR A 299 14.62 12.02 -22.79
N SER A 300 14.91 11.80 -24.07
CA SER A 300 14.66 10.49 -24.65
C SER A 300 15.52 9.45 -23.94
N ALA A 301 15.15 8.20 -24.09
CA ALA A 301 15.81 7.12 -23.40
C ALA A 301 17.31 6.95 -23.77
N ALA A 302 17.68 7.21 -25.02
CA ALA A 302 19.07 7.26 -25.46
C ALA A 302 19.85 8.45 -24.88
N GLU A 303 19.21 9.63 -24.84
CA GLU A 303 19.81 10.84 -24.24
C GLU A 303 20.04 10.67 -22.74
N PHE A 304 19.10 10.03 -22.05
CA PHE A 304 19.17 9.77 -20.62
C PHE A 304 20.36 8.87 -20.27
N SER A 305 20.50 7.73 -20.97
CA SER A 305 21.61 6.79 -20.77
C SER A 305 22.98 7.44 -21.03
N ALA A 306 23.10 8.23 -22.12
CA ALA A 306 24.32 8.95 -22.44
C ALA A 306 24.66 10.01 -21.39
N ALA A 307 23.68 10.77 -20.93
CA ALA A 307 23.86 11.83 -19.94
C ALA A 307 24.33 11.27 -18.58
N LEU A 308 23.79 10.12 -18.16
CA LEU A 308 24.20 9.49 -16.91
C LEU A 308 25.61 8.90 -17.00
N SER A 309 25.92 8.22 -18.11
CA SER A 309 27.26 7.70 -18.38
C SER A 309 28.33 8.80 -18.33
N GLN A 310 28.02 9.98 -18.87
CA GLN A 310 28.93 11.13 -18.84
C GLN A 310 29.14 11.67 -17.41
N LEU A 311 28.10 11.71 -16.57
CA LEU A 311 28.23 12.13 -15.17
C LEU A 311 29.12 11.18 -14.38
N GLU A 312 28.98 9.87 -14.57
CA GLU A 312 29.82 8.88 -13.90
C GLU A 312 31.29 9.01 -14.28
N GLN A 313 31.59 9.19 -15.57
CA GLN A 313 32.94 9.46 -16.05
C GLN A 313 33.53 10.74 -15.47
N ASN A 314 32.74 11.82 -15.42
CA ASN A 314 33.19 13.10 -14.86
C ASN A 314 33.47 12.99 -13.37
N ASN A 315 32.67 12.24 -12.62
CA ASN A 315 32.88 12.03 -11.18
C ASN A 315 34.10 11.13 -10.91
N ALA A 316 34.36 10.13 -11.76
CA ALA A 316 35.53 9.27 -11.66
C ALA A 316 36.85 9.99 -11.98
N ALA A 317 36.81 11.06 -12.79
CA ALA A 317 37.98 11.86 -13.16
C ALA A 317 38.38 12.91 -12.09
N VAL A 318 37.59 13.09 -11.04
CA VAL A 318 37.77 14.12 -9.99
C VAL A 318 38.32 13.51 -8.68
N ILE A 319 38.61 12.20 -8.66
CA ILE A 319 39.24 11.47 -7.54
C ILE A 319 40.69 11.15 -7.90
#